data_AF-A0A7L3NI53-F1
#
_entry.id   AF-A0A7L3NI53-F1
#
_cell.length_a   1.000
_cell.length_b   1.000
_cell.length_c   1.000
_cell.angle_alpha   90.00
_cell.angle_beta   90.00
_cell.angle_gamma   90.00
#
_symmetry.space_group_name_H-M   'P 1'
#
loop_
_entity.id
_entity.type
_entity.pdbx_description
1 polymer ?
#
loop_
_entity_poly.entity_id
_entity_poly.type
_entity_poly.pdbx_seq_one_letter_code
_entity_poly.pdbx_strand_id
1 'polypeptide(L)'
;EGIMLLSDHRCHTKLFYRKWNPAELSVPDRVMLAEAELDLAISMLELPAAPTFAETRQRPLDFLAQAQEDLQSCMATEASHQPSRKLRNWLQKLQTAKETETTSCLEASVILYIFKVLNDLQCAALGEQCS
;
A
#
# COMPACT_ATOMS: atom_id res chain seq x y z
N GLU A 1 -32.61 6.78 -0.83
CA GLU A 1 -31.55 5.88 -1.32
C GLU A 1 -30.59 5.61 -0.17
N GLY A 2 -30.27 4.36 0.18
CA GLY A 2 -29.44 4.14 1.38
C GLY A 2 -29.24 2.70 1.84
N ILE A 3 -29.39 1.71 0.95
CA ILE A 3 -29.17 0.28 1.29
C ILE A 3 -28.32 -0.40 0.20
N MET A 4 -27.38 0.32 -0.41
CA MET A 4 -26.46 -0.26 -1.42
C MET A 4 -24.98 -0.36 -1.01
N LEU A 5 -24.56 0.04 0.20
CA LEU A 5 -23.13 0.35 0.41
C LEU A 5 -22.45 -0.39 1.58
N LEU A 6 -22.78 -1.66 1.85
CA LEU A 6 -21.97 -2.50 2.77
C LEU A 6 -21.27 -3.66 2.05
N SER A 7 -21.86 -4.17 0.96
CA SER A 7 -21.22 -5.16 0.08
C SER A 7 -20.04 -4.57 -0.68
N ASP A 8 -20.19 -3.32 -1.15
CA ASP A 8 -19.22 -2.68 -2.04
C ASP A 8 -17.90 -2.33 -1.35
N HIS A 9 -17.87 -2.32 -0.01
CA HIS A 9 -16.66 -2.12 0.79
C HIS A 9 -15.92 -3.42 1.12
N ARG A 10 -16.41 -4.57 0.66
CA ARG A 10 -15.82 -5.89 0.97
C ARG A 10 -15.10 -6.46 -0.25
N CYS A 11 -13.80 -6.68 -0.12
CA CYS A 11 -12.97 -7.12 -1.24
C CYS A 11 -12.96 -8.63 -1.24
N HIS A 12 -13.00 -9.21 -2.43
CA HIS A 12 -12.76 -10.65 -2.58
C HIS A 12 -11.27 -10.96 -2.31
N THR A 13 -10.41 -10.03 -2.70
CA THR A 13 -8.97 -10.13 -2.63
C THR A 13 -8.44 -9.52 -1.34
N LYS A 14 -7.85 -10.37 -0.49
CA LYS A 14 -7.20 -9.93 0.76
C LYS A 14 -5.76 -9.46 0.51
N LEU A 15 -5.56 -8.18 0.17
CA LEU A 15 -4.24 -7.64 -0.18
C LEU A 15 -3.29 -7.53 1.02
N PHE A 16 -3.74 -6.91 2.11
CA PHE A 16 -2.94 -6.64 3.30
C PHE A 16 -2.84 -7.84 4.26
N TYR A 17 -3.63 -8.89 4.02
CA TYR A 17 -3.49 -10.17 4.74
C TYR A 17 -2.43 -11.04 4.05
N ARG A 18 -1.21 -11.01 4.60
CA ARG A 18 -0.08 -11.81 4.14
C ARG A 18 0.29 -12.85 5.19
N LYS A 19 0.75 -14.03 4.73
CA LYS A 19 1.27 -15.11 5.60
C LYS A 19 2.75 -14.93 5.97
N TRP A 20 3.38 -13.88 5.46
CA TRP A 20 4.80 -13.59 5.63
C TRP A 20 4.98 -12.17 6.17
N ASN A 21 6.03 -11.95 6.95
CA ASN A 21 6.43 -10.65 7.49
C ASN A 21 7.38 -9.94 6.52
N PRO A 22 7.27 -8.61 6.30
CA PRO A 22 8.28 -7.81 5.60
C PRO A 22 9.73 -8.09 6.03
N ALA A 23 9.99 -8.38 7.30
CA ALA A 23 11.32 -8.76 7.80
C ALA A 23 11.89 -10.04 7.13
N GLU A 24 11.04 -10.91 6.56
CA GLU A 24 11.49 -12.09 5.81
C GLU A 24 11.95 -11.78 4.37
N LEU A 25 11.69 -10.56 3.89
CA LEU A 25 12.11 -10.11 2.56
C LEU A 25 13.52 -9.51 2.61
N SER A 26 14.22 -9.49 1.48
CA SER A 26 15.46 -8.73 1.34
C SER A 26 15.16 -7.22 1.41
N VAL A 27 16.15 -6.40 1.77
CA VAL A 27 15.98 -4.94 1.84
C VAL A 27 15.39 -4.35 0.55
N PRO A 28 15.88 -4.68 -0.67
CA PRO A 28 15.28 -4.18 -1.90
C PRO A 28 13.82 -4.63 -2.11
N ASP A 29 13.47 -5.86 -1.73
CA ASP A 29 12.09 -6.34 -1.79
C ASP A 29 11.17 -5.57 -0.82
N ARG A 30 11.67 -5.20 0.37
CA ARG A 30 10.90 -4.41 1.34
C ARG A 30 10.59 -3.02 0.80
N VAL A 31 11.58 -2.38 0.15
CA VAL A 31 11.41 -1.08 -0.52
C VAL A 31 10.35 -1.16 -1.61
N MET A 32 10.43 -2.17 -2.49
CA MET A 32 9.44 -2.40 -3.55
C MET A 32 8.03 -2.71 -3.00
N LEU A 33 7.93 -3.47 -1.91
CA LEU A 33 6.66 -3.72 -1.24
C LEU A 33 6.05 -2.42 -0.71
N ALA A 34 6.82 -1.65 0.06
CA ALA A 34 6.37 -0.41 0.68
C ALA A 34 5.95 0.62 -0.39
N GLU A 35 6.69 0.71 -1.50
CA GLU A 35 6.35 1.60 -2.61
C GLU A 35 5.00 1.24 -3.24
N ALA A 36 4.80 -0.04 -3.57
CA ALA A 36 3.55 -0.50 -4.17
C ALA A 36 2.33 -0.37 -3.23
N GLU A 37 2.55 -0.51 -1.91
CA GLU A 37 1.52 -0.25 -0.91
C GLU A 37 1.19 1.22 -0.76
N LEU A 38 2.20 2.10 -0.77
CA LEU A 38 2.02 3.55 -0.72
C LEU A 38 1.33 4.07 -1.97
N ASP A 39 1.71 3.61 -3.15
CA ASP A 39 1.05 3.97 -4.41
C ASP A 39 -0.46 3.67 -4.37
N LEU A 40 -0.83 2.47 -3.92
CA LEU A 40 -2.24 2.14 -3.71
C LEU A 40 -2.88 3.04 -2.65
N ALA A 41 -2.20 3.26 -1.53
CA ALA A 41 -2.75 4.02 -0.41
C ALA A 41 -3.03 5.48 -0.80
N ILE A 42 -2.08 6.15 -1.44
CA ILE A 42 -2.20 7.52 -1.94
C ILE A 42 -3.34 7.59 -2.95
N SER A 43 -3.32 6.72 -3.97
CA SER A 43 -4.37 6.71 -5.02
C SER A 43 -5.78 6.58 -4.46
N MET A 44 -5.96 5.75 -3.42
CA MET A 44 -7.26 5.58 -2.77
C MET A 44 -7.61 6.74 -1.84
N LEU A 45 -6.65 7.26 -1.09
CA LEU A 45 -6.86 8.39 -0.18
C LEU A 45 -7.00 9.72 -0.91
N GLU A 46 -6.70 9.82 -2.20
CA GLU A 46 -6.95 11.03 -3.00
C GLU A 46 -8.37 11.10 -3.58
N LEU A 47 -9.12 9.99 -3.56
CA LEU A 47 -10.48 9.92 -4.10
C LEU A 47 -11.40 10.98 -3.48
N PRO A 48 -12.39 11.52 -4.23
CA PRO A 48 -13.33 12.50 -3.70
C PRO A 48 -14.01 12.01 -2.42
N ALA A 49 -13.95 12.81 -1.35
CA ALA A 49 -14.51 12.45 -0.06
C ALA A 49 -15.23 13.62 0.61
N ALA A 50 -15.92 13.33 1.72
CA ALA A 50 -16.57 14.35 2.53
C ALA A 50 -15.55 15.43 2.95
N PRO A 51 -15.93 16.73 3.00
CA PRO A 51 -15.00 17.83 3.26
C PRO A 51 -14.15 17.65 4.52
N THR A 52 -14.75 17.12 5.59
CA THR A 52 -14.07 16.86 6.87
C THR A 52 -12.96 15.81 6.74
N PHE A 53 -13.19 14.75 5.96
CA PHE A 53 -12.16 13.72 5.72
C PHE A 53 -11.07 14.24 4.78
N ALA A 54 -11.46 14.99 3.74
CA ALA A 54 -10.51 15.61 2.81
C ALA A 54 -9.53 16.56 3.53
N GLU A 55 -10.02 17.40 4.45
CA GLU A 55 -9.17 18.27 5.27
C GLU A 55 -8.30 17.46 6.23
N THR A 56 -8.86 16.46 6.92
CA THR A 56 -8.13 15.65 7.91
C THR A 56 -6.99 14.84 7.28
N ARG A 57 -7.19 14.32 6.07
CA ARG A 57 -6.21 13.45 5.39
C ARG A 57 -5.12 14.20 4.64
N GLN A 58 -5.18 15.54 4.54
CA GLN A 58 -4.19 16.32 3.79
C GLN A 58 -2.76 16.12 4.32
N ARG A 59 -2.54 16.37 5.61
CA ARG A 59 -1.21 16.18 6.21
C ARG A 59 -0.71 14.72 6.13
N PRO A 60 -1.55 13.69 6.38
CA PRO A 60 -1.18 12.32 6.08
C PRO A 60 -0.77 12.09 4.62
N LEU A 61 -1.53 12.59 3.64
CA LEU A 61 -1.20 12.45 2.21
C LEU A 61 0.14 13.11 1.87
N ASP A 62 0.41 14.32 2.37
CA ASP A 62 1.68 15.00 2.14
C ASP A 62 2.87 14.17 2.64
N PHE A 63 2.71 13.52 3.81
CA PHE A 63 3.73 12.61 4.34
C PHE A 63 3.91 11.36 3.47
N LEU A 64 2.80 10.74 3.04
CA LEU A 64 2.86 9.53 2.21
C LEU A 64 3.50 9.82 0.85
N ALA A 65 3.16 10.96 0.23
CA ALA A 65 3.75 11.41 -1.03
C ALA A 65 5.27 11.63 -0.89
N GLN A 66 5.71 12.31 0.17
CA GLN A 66 7.14 12.48 0.42
C GLN A 66 7.86 11.14 0.62
N ALA A 67 7.26 10.21 1.37
CA ALA A 67 7.82 8.87 1.55
C ALA A 67 7.88 8.08 0.24
N GLN A 68 6.91 8.26 -0.66
CA GLN A 68 6.92 7.63 -1.98
C GLN A 68 8.09 8.14 -2.84
N GLU A 69 8.36 9.45 -2.84
CA GLU A 69 9.51 10.04 -3.54
C GLU A 69 10.85 9.49 -3.02
N ASP A 70 10.99 9.36 -1.70
CA ASP A 70 12.18 8.79 -1.05
C ASP A 70 12.40 7.33 -1.45
N LEU A 71 11.34 6.52 -1.51
CA LEU A 71 11.42 5.12 -1.95
C LEU A 71 11.76 5.00 -3.44
N GLN A 72 11.15 5.82 -4.30
CA GLN A 72 11.46 5.84 -5.73
C GLN A 72 12.93 6.17 -5.98
N SER A 73 13.49 7.11 -5.20
CA SER A 73 14.91 7.44 -5.23
C SER A 73 15.80 6.26 -4.79
N CYS A 74 15.40 5.54 -3.74
CA CYS A 74 16.09 4.31 -3.31
C CYS A 74 16.07 3.23 -4.40
N MET A 75 14.93 2.99 -5.03
CA MET A 75 14.79 1.96 -6.07
C MET A 75 15.61 2.28 -7.33
N ALA A 76 15.73 3.55 -7.70
CA ALA A 76 16.53 3.96 -8.86
C ALA A 76 18.01 3.59 -8.72
N THR A 77 18.52 3.51 -7.49
CA THR A 77 19.90 3.07 -7.19
C THR A 77 20.07 1.56 -7.37
N GLU A 78 19.00 0.78 -7.18
CA GLU A 78 18.99 -0.69 -7.15
C GLU A 78 18.42 -1.32 -8.44
N ALA A 79 18.56 -0.65 -9.59
CA ALA A 79 17.84 -0.91 -10.85
C ALA A 79 17.97 -2.33 -11.45
N SER A 80 18.86 -3.18 -10.91
CA SER A 80 19.04 -4.57 -11.36
C SER A 80 18.36 -5.62 -10.49
N HIS A 81 17.78 -5.23 -9.34
CA HIS A 81 17.19 -6.17 -8.41
C HIS A 81 15.91 -6.80 -8.99
N GLN A 82 15.85 -8.13 -8.99
CA GLN A 82 14.66 -8.86 -9.36
C GLN A 82 13.86 -9.24 -8.11
N PRO A 83 12.57 -8.85 -8.01
CA PRO A 83 11.77 -9.09 -6.82
C PRO A 83 11.68 -10.59 -6.52
N SER A 84 11.70 -11.00 -5.26
CA SER A 84 11.58 -12.43 -4.92
C SER A 84 10.26 -13.03 -5.40
N ARG A 85 10.17 -14.37 -5.47
CA ARG A 85 8.91 -15.06 -5.82
C ARG A 85 7.75 -14.66 -4.89
N LYS A 86 8.02 -14.45 -3.59
CA LYS A 86 7.00 -14.03 -2.62
C LYS A 86 6.43 -12.66 -3.02
N LEU A 87 7.31 -11.70 -3.28
CA LEU A 87 6.94 -10.35 -3.65
C LEU A 87 6.27 -10.30 -5.02
N ARG A 88 6.83 -10.96 -6.05
CA ARG A 88 6.22 -11.02 -7.39
C ARG A 88 4.78 -11.51 -7.37
N ASN A 89 4.52 -12.59 -6.63
CA ASN A 89 3.17 -13.14 -6.51
C ASN A 89 2.21 -12.15 -5.83
N TRP A 90 2.70 -11.39 -4.85
CA TRP A 90 1.90 -10.37 -4.18
C TRP A 90 1.65 -9.15 -5.09
N LEU A 91 2.66 -8.67 -5.82
CA LEU A 91 2.52 -7.58 -6.79
C LEU A 91 1.52 -7.95 -7.91
N GLN A 92 1.57 -9.18 -8.40
CA GLN A 92 0.59 -9.67 -9.36
C GLN A 92 -0.83 -9.65 -8.76
N LYS A 93 -0.98 -10.11 -7.51
CA LYS A 93 -2.26 -10.07 -6.79
C LYS A 93 -2.77 -8.63 -6.60
N LEU A 94 -1.88 -7.69 -6.30
CA LEU A 94 -2.19 -6.26 -6.21
C LEU A 94 -2.72 -5.73 -7.53
N GLN A 95 -2.04 -6.04 -8.65
CA GLN A 95 -2.46 -5.60 -9.97
C GLN A 95 -3.84 -6.17 -10.32
N THR A 96 -4.06 -7.46 -10.11
CA THR A 96 -5.37 -8.07 -10.33
C THR A 96 -6.45 -7.40 -9.46
N ALA A 97 -6.16 -7.12 -8.19
CA ALA A 97 -7.14 -6.45 -7.32
C ALA A 97 -7.49 -5.04 -7.81
N LYS A 98 -6.50 -4.27 -8.28
CA LYS A 98 -6.74 -2.93 -8.88
C LYS A 98 -7.66 -3.01 -10.10
N GLU A 99 -7.65 -4.12 -10.84
CA GLU A 99 -8.47 -4.33 -12.03
C GLU A 99 -9.86 -4.91 -11.73
N THR A 100 -9.98 -5.75 -10.69
CA THR A 100 -11.20 -6.54 -10.46
C THR A 100 -12.04 -6.10 -9.27
N GLU A 101 -11.45 -5.44 -8.26
CA GLU A 101 -12.19 -4.97 -7.10
C GLU A 101 -12.82 -3.60 -7.36
N THR A 102 -13.89 -3.29 -6.61
CA THR A 102 -14.50 -1.96 -6.64
C THR A 102 -13.58 -0.94 -5.96
N THR A 103 -13.61 0.30 -6.46
CA THR A 103 -12.87 1.42 -5.88
C THR A 103 -13.23 1.64 -4.40
N SER A 104 -14.52 1.58 -4.06
CA SER A 104 -15.00 1.70 -2.68
C SER A 104 -14.43 0.63 -1.76
N CYS A 105 -14.20 -0.58 -2.27
CA CYS A 105 -13.55 -1.61 -1.48
C CYS A 105 -12.07 -1.34 -1.25
N LEU A 106 -11.34 -0.97 -2.30
CA LEU A 106 -9.92 -0.67 -2.19
C LEU A 106 -9.69 0.51 -1.25
N GLU A 107 -10.53 1.54 -1.31
CA GLU A 107 -10.53 2.67 -0.38
C GLU A 107 -10.75 2.21 1.07
N ALA A 108 -11.81 1.45 1.34
CA ALA A 108 -12.06 0.93 2.68
C ALA A 108 -10.91 0.04 3.18
N SER A 109 -10.34 -0.79 2.30
CA SER A 109 -9.20 -1.64 2.64
C SER A 109 -7.96 -0.83 2.99
N VAL A 110 -7.64 0.21 2.22
CA VAL A 110 -6.52 1.12 2.54
C VAL A 110 -6.74 1.81 3.88
N ILE A 111 -7.92 2.37 4.12
CA ILE A 111 -8.23 3.07 5.38
C ILE A 111 -8.07 2.11 6.58
N LEU A 112 -8.59 0.89 6.47
CA LEU A 112 -8.51 -0.12 7.53
C LEU A 112 -7.08 -0.60 7.81
N TYR A 113 -6.23 -0.64 6.77
CA TYR A 113 -4.87 -1.20 6.86
C TYR A 113 -3.76 -0.16 6.76
N ILE A 114 -4.07 1.14 6.90
CA ILE A 114 -3.06 2.20 6.74
C ILE A 114 -1.89 2.07 7.71
N PHE A 115 -2.14 1.69 8.96
CA PHE A 115 -1.06 1.43 9.92
C PHE A 115 -0.17 0.25 9.53
N LYS A 116 -0.72 -0.72 8.80
CA LYS A 116 0.09 -1.80 8.24
C LYS A 116 1.01 -1.28 7.15
N VAL A 117 0.52 -0.42 6.25
CA VAL A 117 1.36 0.25 5.23
C VAL A 117 2.48 1.04 5.92
N LEU A 118 2.17 1.77 6.99
CA LEU A 118 3.17 2.53 7.75
C LEU A 118 4.21 1.63 8.45
N ASN A 119 3.80 0.48 8.98
CA ASN A 119 4.74 -0.48 9.58
C ASN A 119 5.65 -1.13 8.52
N ASP A 120 5.10 -1.46 7.36
CA ASP A 120 5.87 -2.01 6.25
C ASP A 120 6.85 -0.96 5.69
N LEU A 121 6.45 0.33 5.61
CA LEU A 121 7.33 1.47 5.31
C LEU A 121 8.45 1.62 6.35
N GLN A 122 8.11 1.56 7.65
CA GLN A 122 9.11 1.62 8.72
C GLN A 122 10.12 0.48 8.59
N CYS A 123 9.67 -0.74 8.30
CA CYS A 123 10.54 -1.88 8.09
C CYS A 123 11.47 -1.70 6.89
N ALA A 124 10.99 -1.09 5.80
CA ALA A 124 11.83 -0.73 4.66
C ALA A 124 12.91 0.30 5.06
N ALA A 125 12.53 1.33 5.82
CA ALA A 125 13.46 2.37 6.29
C ALA A 125 14.52 1.85 7.28
N LEU A 126 14.19 0.85 8.11
CA LEU A 126 15.12 0.22 9.04
C LEU A 126 16.17 -0.66 8.36
N GLY A 127 15.96 -1.04 7.10
CA GLY A 127 16.88 -1.91 6.35
C GLY A 127 17.18 -3.20 7.12
N GLU A 128 18.45 -3.54 7.29
CA GLU A 128 18.90 -4.75 8.01
C GLU A 128 18.42 -4.82 9.48
N GLN A 129 17.99 -3.70 10.07
CA GLN A 129 17.53 -3.67 11.47
C GLN A 129 16.06 -4.05 11.63
N CYS A 130 15.31 -4.24 10.53
CA CYS A 130 13.94 -4.74 10.63
C CYS A 130 13.91 -6.25 10.94
N SER A 131 13.26 -6.61 12.06
CA SER A 131 13.15 -7.96 12.61
C SER A 131 11.71 -8.47 12.71
#